data_AF-A0A2V8CRH5-F1
#
_entry.id   AF-A0A2V8CRH5-F1
#
_cell.length_a   1.000
_cell.length_b   1.000
_cell.length_c   1.000
_cell.angle_alpha   90.00
_cell.angle_beta   90.00
_cell.angle_gamma   90.00
#
_symmetry.space_group_name_H-M   'P 1'
#
loop_
_entity.id
_entity.type
_entity.pdbx_description
1 polymer ?
#
loop_
_entity_poly.entity_id
_entity_poly.type
_entity_poly.pdbx_seq_one_letter_code
_entity_poly.pdbx_strand_id
1 'polypeptide(L)' 'MADRELEGPVSRLRSGAVVRSWGVPPFRIYYQRHPDELLILRVYHQKRRPITR' A
#
# COMPACT_ATOMS: atom_id res chain seq x y z
N MET A 1 -0.81 -22.31 3.89
CA MET A 1 0.20 -21.33 3.42
C MET A 1 -0.46 -20.28 2.50
N ALA A 2 -1.41 -19.50 3.02
CA ALA A 2 -2.17 -18.51 2.23
C ALA A 2 -1.71 -17.06 2.47
N ASP A 3 -0.94 -16.81 3.53
CA ASP A 3 -0.62 -15.46 4.00
C ASP A 3 0.25 -14.66 3.01
N ARG A 4 1.03 -15.36 2.16
CA ARG A 4 1.88 -14.74 1.13
C ARG A 4 1.13 -14.37 -0.16
N GLU A 5 0.01 -15.01 -0.47
CA GLU A 5 -0.79 -14.67 -1.66
C GLU A 5 -1.46 -13.31 -1.50
N LEU A 6 -1.73 -12.93 -0.26
CA LEU A 6 -2.26 -11.62 0.09
C LEU A 6 -1.17 -10.54 0.17
N GLU A 7 0.11 -10.86 -0.07
CA GLU A 7 1.16 -9.85 -0.01
C GLU A 7 1.31 -9.10 -1.35
N GLY A 8 1.11 -7.79 -1.28
CA GLY A 8 1.39 -6.92 -2.40
C GLY A 8 2.89 -6.68 -2.61
N PRO A 9 3.29 -6.20 -3.81
CA PRO A 9 4.67 -5.83 -4.10
C PRO A 9 5.20 -4.77 -3.13
N VAL A 10 6.48 -4.91 -2.78
CA VAL A 10 7.25 -3.98 -1.95
C VAL A 10 7.65 -2.76 -2.78
N SER A 11 7.63 -1.58 -2.17
CA SER A 11 8.04 -0.30 -2.75
C SER A 11 8.76 0.55 -1.71
N ARG A 12 9.69 1.39 -2.17
CA ARG A 12 10.35 2.38 -1.31
C ARG A 12 9.77 3.76 -1.59
N LEU A 13 9.26 4.41 -0.56
CA LEU A 13 8.75 5.78 -0.65
C LEU A 13 9.91 6.79 -0.71
N ARG A 14 9.64 8.02 -1.14
CA ARG A 14 10.63 9.11 -1.15
C ARG A 14 11.21 9.42 0.24
N SER A 15 10.47 9.14 1.30
CA SER A 15 10.94 9.24 2.69
C SER A 15 11.94 8.14 3.10
N GLY A 16 12.22 7.17 2.23
CA GLY A 16 13.03 5.99 2.54
C GLY A 16 12.23 4.84 3.16
N ALA A 17 10.99 5.08 3.59
CA ALA A 17 10.13 4.05 4.16
C ALA A 17 9.86 2.91 3.17
N VAL A 18 9.99 1.67 3.64
CA VAL A 18 9.62 0.47 2.89
C VAL A 18 8.15 0.16 3.18
N VAL A 19 7.37 0.03 2.11
CA VAL A 19 5.92 -0.22 2.18
C VAL A 19 5.54 -1.31 1.19
N ARG A 20 4.41 -1.95 1.41
CA ARG A 20 3.76 -2.84 0.43
C ARG A 20 2.58 -2.14 -0.20
N SER A 21 2.11 -2.69 -1.31
CA SER A 21 0.96 -2.10 -2.00
C SER A 21 0.04 -3.11 -2.66
N TRP A 22 -1.26 -2.91 -2.49
CA TRP A 22 -2.29 -3.65 -3.21
C TRP A 22 -2.85 -2.83 -4.36
N GLY A 23 -2.98 -3.46 -5.52
CA GLY A 23 -3.79 -2.97 -6.62
C GLY A 23 -5.22 -3.46 -6.45
N VAL A 24 -6.13 -2.59 -6.02
CA VAL A 24 -7.57 -2.87 -5.91
C VAL A 24 -8.29 -1.86 -6.78
N PRO A 25 -8.39 -2.07 -8.10
CA PRO A 25 -8.93 -1.06 -9.01
C PRO A 25 -10.31 -0.55 -8.56
N PRO A 26 -10.54 0.78 -8.61
CA PRO A 26 -9.68 1.83 -9.17
C PRO A 26 -8.62 2.40 -8.21
N PHE A 27 -8.47 1.81 -7.03
CA PHE A 27 -7.60 2.27 -5.96
C PHE A 27 -6.23 1.60 -5.97
N ARG A 28 -5.28 2.26 -5.33
CA ARG A 28 -4.05 1.63 -4.84
C ARG A 28 -3.90 1.94 -3.37
N ILE A 29 -3.64 0.88 -2.61
CA ILE A 29 -3.52 0.92 -1.14
C ILE A 29 -2.07 0.66 -0.80
N TYR A 30 -1.44 1.58 -0.07
CA TYR A 30 -0.12 1.39 0.52
C TYR A 30 -0.24 1.04 1.99
N TYR A 31 0.51 0.05 2.45
CA TYR A 31 0.45 -0.43 3.82
C TYR A 31 1.81 -0.93 4.34
N GLN A 32 1.92 -1.08 5.65
CA GLN A 32 3.01 -1.79 6.32
C GLN A 32 2.47 -3.05 6.99
N ARG A 33 3.21 -4.16 6.89
CA ARG A 33 2.90 -5.42 7.59
C ARG A 33 3.60 -5.38 8.94
N HIS A 34 2.81 -5.45 10.00
CA HIS A 34 3.25 -5.81 11.34
C HIS A 34 2.84 -7.26 11.62
N PRO A 35 3.34 -7.91 12.69
CA PRO A 35 3.03 -9.32 12.97
C PRO A 35 1.52 -9.62 12.96
N ASP A 36 0.73 -8.77 13.62
CA ASP A 36 -0.69 -9.04 13.85
C ASP A 36 -1.62 -8.10 13.08
N GLU A 37 -1.07 -7.09 12.40
CA GLU A 37 -1.87 -6.06 11.75
C GLU A 37 -1.26 -5.53 10.45
N LEU A 38 -2.11 -4.85 9.69
CA LEU A 38 -1.75 -4.10 8.49
C LEU A 38 -2.02 -2.62 8.73
N LEU A 39 -0.95 -1.84 8.83
CA LEU A 39 -1.08 -0.39 8.97
C LEU A 39 -1.28 0.24 7.59
N ILE A 40 -2.49 0.68 7.30
CA ILE A 40 -2.81 1.38 6.04
C ILE A 40 -2.24 2.79 6.09
N LEU A 41 -1.33 3.09 5.17
CA LEU A 41 -0.64 4.39 5.12
C LEU A 41 -1.31 5.35 4.15
N ARG A 42 -1.81 4.84 3.02
CA ARG A 42 -2.43 5.68 1.99
C ARG A 42 -3.37 4.87 1.11
N VAL A 43 -4.52 5.47 0.80
CA VAL A 43 -5.41 5.02 -0.26
C VAL A 43 -5.58 6.16 -1.25
N TYR A 44 -5.41 5.88 -2.53
CA TYR A 44 -5.68 6.88 -3.57
C TYR A 44 -6.27 6.22 -4.80
N HIS A 45 -7.11 6.98 -5.51
CA HIS A 45 -7.65 6.57 -6.79
C HIS A 45 -6.56 6.75 -7.86
N GLN A 46 -6.21 5.70 -8.59
CA GLN A 46 -5.04 5.67 -9.49
C GLN A 46 -5.12 6.72 -10.61
N LYS A 47 -6.33 7.05 -11.07
CA LYS A 47 -6.55 8.05 -12.14
C LYS A 47 -6.79 9.48 -11.65
N ARG A 48 -6.92 9.72 -10.33
CA ARG A 48 -7.19 11.06 -9.81
C ARG A 48 -5.91 11.64 -9.24
N ARG A 49 -5.68 12.93 -9.49
CA ARG A 49 -4.58 13.63 -8.83
C ARG A 49 -4.83 13.59 -7.32
N PRO A 50 -3.80 13.31 -6.50
CA PRO A 50 -3.93 13.44 -5.07
C PRO A 50 -4.44 14.83 -4.71
N ILE A 51 -5.33 14.90 -3.72
CA ILE A 51 -5.67 16.16 -3.08
C ILE A 51 -4.41 16.59 -2.31
N THR A 52 -3.53 17.34 -2.97
CA THR A 52 -2.38 17.98 -2.33
C THR A 52 -2.92 19.09 -1.44
N ARG A 53 -2.41 19.14 -0.20
CA ARG A 53 -2.57 20.29 0.70
C ARG A 53 -1.34 21.17 0.59
#